data_AF-A0A4S2KF87-F1
#
_entry.id   AF-A0A4S2KF87-F1
#
_cell.length_a   1.000
_cell.length_b   1.000
_cell.length_c   1.000
_cell.angle_alpha   90.00
_cell.angle_beta   90.00
_cell.angle_gamma   90.00
#
_symmetry.space_group_name_H-M   'P 1'
#
loop_
_entity.id
_entity.type
_entity.pdbx_description
1 polymer ?
#
loop_
_entity_poly.entity_id
_entity_poly.type
_entity_poly.pdbx_seq_one_letter_code
_entity_poly.pdbx_strand_id
1 'polypeptide(L)'
;KRFESSDPKEGLHYLFLLRCMKDPYDRNMFAASAAEMVVDASPANRVLLVGKLDKDRRLPGILDQFQINMDDVINICAETLYRKGLLEDAVMMYDLARNHEKVLSLMCTLLTQVVSQKGPPGSLRARLQVTAMDISTRYKDIAIQAPSEVVSSFYTLRDLMVFFDQFHNEQYQSALRTIADSKMLPLQVKEVDERVNALRRVSPEVAGTLADVLLATMTILYRQYQKLRSVEPGDKIAREQQLHDLREQARALTSFAGTLPYRMPNETNSKLVQMEILMH
;
A
#
# COMPACT_ATOMS: atom_id res chain seq x y z
N LYS A 1 18.72 -0.60 31.18
CA LYS A 1 17.39 0.05 31.27
C LYS A 1 17.41 1.58 31.44
N ARG A 2 18.11 2.21 32.41
CA ARG A 2 18.07 3.70 32.54
C ARG A 2 18.78 4.49 31.44
N PHE A 3 19.72 3.88 30.71
CA PHE A 3 20.50 4.53 29.64
C PHE A 3 20.07 4.14 28.22
N GLU A 4 19.32 3.04 28.05
CA GLU A 4 18.92 2.54 26.71
C GLU A 4 18.04 3.54 25.95
N SER A 5 17.28 4.36 26.67
CA SER A 5 16.40 5.39 26.09
C SER A 5 17.08 6.74 25.87
N SER A 6 18.14 7.06 26.63
CA SER A 6 18.80 8.37 26.66
C SER A 6 20.14 8.40 25.91
N ASP A 7 20.90 7.30 25.91
CA ASP A 7 22.09 7.11 25.08
C ASP A 7 22.19 5.66 24.58
N PRO A 8 21.67 5.38 23.37
CA PRO A 8 21.68 4.03 22.82
C PRO A 8 23.09 3.51 22.54
N LYS A 9 24.10 4.38 22.44
CA LYS A 9 25.48 3.98 22.16
C LYS A 9 26.15 3.38 23.41
N GLU A 10 26.01 4.04 24.55
CA GLU A 10 26.53 3.53 25.84
C GLU A 10 25.85 2.22 26.22
N GLY A 11 24.53 2.11 26.02
CA GLY A 11 23.79 0.86 26.23
C GLY A 11 24.37 -0.33 25.45
N LEU A 12 24.75 -0.12 24.18
CA LEU A 12 25.39 -1.15 23.36
C LEU A 12 26.78 -1.54 23.85
N HIS A 13 27.58 -0.60 24.36
CA HIS A 13 28.89 -0.92 24.94
C HIS A 13 28.78 -1.82 26.18
N TYR A 14 27.76 -1.62 27.02
CA TYR A 14 27.49 -2.53 28.13
C TYR A 14 27.03 -3.91 27.65
N LEU A 15 26.13 -3.95 26.67
CA LEU A 15 25.68 -5.22 26.10
C LEU A 15 26.83 -5.99 25.45
N PHE A 16 27.82 -5.31 24.88
CA PHE A 16 28.98 -5.94 24.22
C PHE A 16 29.78 -6.88 25.12
N LEU A 17 29.71 -6.70 26.44
CA LEU A 17 30.29 -7.63 27.40
C LEU A 17 29.68 -9.05 27.32
N LEU A 18 28.45 -9.17 26.81
CA LEU A 18 27.73 -10.43 26.61
C LEU A 18 28.16 -11.19 25.35
N ARG A 19 29.07 -10.64 24.52
CA ARG A 19 29.48 -11.23 23.22
C ARG A 19 30.04 -12.65 23.31
N CYS A 20 30.58 -13.04 24.46
CA CYS A 20 31.14 -14.37 24.71
C CYS A 20 30.12 -15.36 25.32
N MET A 21 28.90 -14.90 25.60
CA MET A 21 27.85 -15.73 26.18
C MET A 21 26.85 -16.16 25.10
N LYS A 22 26.41 -17.40 25.20
CA LYS A 22 25.40 -17.96 24.32
C LYS A 22 24.16 -18.35 25.11
N ASP A 23 22.99 -18.23 24.48
CA ASP A 23 21.73 -18.72 25.05
C ASP A 23 21.67 -20.27 24.98
N PRO A 24 20.69 -20.92 25.62
CA PRO A 24 20.50 -22.38 25.59
C PRO A 24 20.32 -22.99 24.19
N TYR A 25 20.05 -22.17 23.18
CA TYR A 25 19.91 -22.51 21.75
C TYR A 25 21.16 -22.11 20.93
N ASP A 26 22.30 -21.89 21.59
CA ASP A 26 23.59 -21.52 21.00
C ASP A 26 23.61 -20.14 20.30
N ARG A 27 22.59 -19.28 20.54
CA ARG A 27 22.53 -17.93 19.95
C ARG A 27 23.41 -16.96 20.73
N ASN A 28 24.09 -16.05 20.03
CA ASN A 28 24.91 -15.02 20.67
C ASN A 28 24.00 -14.09 21.52
N MET A 29 24.23 -14.06 22.84
CA MET A 29 23.44 -13.27 23.78
C MET A 29 23.52 -11.78 23.47
N PHE A 30 24.66 -11.30 22.96
CA PHE A 30 24.78 -9.92 22.49
C PHE A 30 23.79 -9.64 21.36
N ALA A 31 23.71 -10.51 20.35
CA ALA A 31 22.86 -10.29 19.19
C ALA A 31 21.37 -10.27 19.57
N ALA A 32 20.95 -11.16 20.47
CA ALA A 32 19.58 -11.18 20.98
C ALA A 32 19.25 -9.91 21.78
N SER A 33 20.11 -9.51 22.72
CA SER A 33 19.88 -8.29 23.51
C SER A 33 19.99 -7.00 22.68
N ALA A 34 20.86 -6.96 21.68
CA ALA A 34 20.93 -5.85 20.73
C ALA A 34 19.66 -5.77 19.88
N ALA A 35 19.11 -6.91 19.44
CA ALA A 35 17.84 -6.94 18.73
C ALA A 35 16.69 -6.42 19.61
N GLU A 36 16.59 -6.85 20.87
CA GLU A 36 15.59 -6.32 21.81
C GLU A 36 15.71 -4.80 21.98
N MET A 37 16.94 -4.29 22.14
CA MET A 37 17.20 -2.85 22.26
C MET A 37 16.76 -2.08 21.00
N VAL A 38 17.00 -2.62 19.81
CA VAL A 38 16.56 -2.02 18.53
C VAL A 38 15.04 -2.01 18.42
N VAL A 39 14.38 -3.08 18.84
CA VAL A 39 12.91 -3.21 18.80
C VAL A 39 12.26 -2.19 19.74
N ASP A 40 12.81 -2.00 20.94
CA ASP A 40 12.27 -1.09 21.96
C ASP A 40 12.69 0.38 21.74
N ALA A 41 13.64 0.64 20.83
CA ALA A 41 14.07 1.98 20.46
C ALA A 41 12.98 2.76 19.69
N SER A 42 13.03 4.09 19.81
CA SER A 42 12.22 4.98 18.98
C SER A 42 12.60 4.84 17.49
N PRO A 43 11.70 5.15 16.53
CA PRO A 43 12.00 5.03 15.10
C PRO A 43 13.27 5.76 14.66
N ALA A 44 13.52 6.96 15.21
CA ALA A 44 14.74 7.73 14.93
C ALA A 44 16.00 7.02 15.45
N ASN A 45 15.97 6.51 16.68
CA ASN A 45 17.09 5.77 17.25
C ASN A 45 17.31 4.44 16.53
N ARG A 46 16.24 3.80 16.06
CA ARG A 46 16.32 2.54 15.31
C ARG A 46 17.11 2.69 14.02
N VAL A 47 16.86 3.77 13.28
CA VAL A 47 17.64 4.15 12.08
C VAL A 47 19.11 4.40 12.44
N LEU A 48 19.41 5.01 13.59
CA LEU A 48 20.80 5.23 14.01
C LEU A 48 21.51 3.92 14.40
N LEU A 49 20.80 3.01 15.06
CA LEU A 49 21.33 1.74 15.53
C LEU A 49 21.63 0.79 14.37
N VAL A 50 20.65 0.61 13.48
CA VAL A 50 20.67 -0.36 12.37
C VAL A 50 21.13 0.26 11.06
N GLY A 51 21.15 1.59 10.94
CA GLY A 51 21.45 2.26 9.69
C GLY A 51 20.22 2.44 8.79
N LYS A 52 20.46 2.88 7.57
CA LYS A 52 19.42 3.18 6.58
C LYS A 52 19.80 2.69 5.19
N LEU A 53 18.82 2.44 4.34
CA LEU A 53 19.07 2.20 2.92
C LEU A 53 19.24 3.54 2.18
N ASP A 54 20.29 3.64 1.38
CA ASP A 54 20.49 4.69 0.40
C ASP A 54 20.79 4.04 -0.96
N LYS A 55 19.95 4.31 -1.97
CA LYS A 55 20.09 3.77 -3.33
C LYS A 55 20.48 2.28 -3.37
N ASP A 56 19.77 1.47 -2.58
CA ASP A 56 19.91 0.01 -2.49
C ASP A 56 21.16 -0.52 -1.73
N ARG A 57 21.94 0.40 -1.14
CA ARG A 57 23.03 0.06 -0.23
C ARG A 57 22.67 0.47 1.20
N ARG A 58 22.89 -0.44 2.15
CA ARG A 58 22.74 -0.13 3.56
C ARG A 58 23.93 0.73 4.00
N LEU A 59 23.63 1.94 4.47
CA LEU A 59 24.57 2.76 5.21
C LEU A 59 24.69 2.20 6.62
N PRO A 60 25.92 1.99 7.13
CA PRO A 60 26.13 1.37 8.42
C PRO A 60 25.59 2.24 9.57
N GLY A 61 25.02 1.58 10.56
CA GLY A 61 24.63 2.16 11.84
C GLY A 61 25.68 1.93 12.93
N ILE A 62 25.29 2.21 14.18
CA ILE A 62 26.16 2.03 15.35
C ILE A 62 26.50 0.54 15.56
N LEU A 63 25.57 -0.36 15.28
CA LEU A 63 25.76 -1.81 15.48
C LEU A 63 26.85 -2.42 14.57
N ASP A 64 27.07 -1.86 13.39
CA ASP A 64 28.11 -2.35 12.47
C ASP A 64 29.53 -2.18 13.04
N GLN A 65 29.72 -1.29 14.02
CA GLN A 65 31.01 -1.08 14.68
C GLN A 65 31.45 -2.29 15.53
N PHE A 66 30.52 -3.18 15.88
CA PHE A 66 30.75 -4.23 16.86
C PHE A 66 31.12 -5.61 16.25
N GLN A 67 31.37 -5.72 14.94
CA GLN A 67 31.76 -6.96 14.24
C GLN A 67 30.81 -8.16 14.49
N ILE A 68 29.49 -7.93 14.53
CA ILE A 68 28.47 -8.99 14.64
C ILE A 68 27.86 -9.30 13.27
N ASN A 69 27.28 -10.49 13.14
CA ASN A 69 26.39 -10.79 12.02
C ASN A 69 25.12 -9.92 12.10
N MET A 70 25.13 -8.83 11.35
CA MET A 70 24.06 -7.85 11.38
C MET A 70 22.77 -8.37 10.74
N ASP A 71 22.88 -9.25 9.74
CA ASP A 71 21.71 -9.80 9.05
C ASP A 71 20.85 -10.63 10.02
N ASP A 72 21.46 -11.37 10.95
CA ASP A 72 20.73 -12.09 12.01
C ASP A 72 19.98 -11.12 12.92
N VAL A 73 20.63 -10.04 13.34
CA VAL A 73 20.01 -9.01 14.21
C VAL A 73 18.83 -8.35 13.49
N ILE A 74 18.98 -7.96 12.22
CA ILE A 74 17.91 -7.33 11.43
C ILE A 74 16.73 -8.29 11.27
N ASN A 75 16.98 -9.57 10.96
CA ASN A 75 15.91 -10.56 10.81
C ASN A 75 15.16 -10.81 12.12
N ILE A 76 15.87 -10.94 13.25
CA ILE A 76 15.24 -11.08 14.58
C ILE A 76 14.41 -9.83 14.92
N CYS A 77 14.92 -8.63 14.63
CA CYS A 77 14.18 -7.38 14.81
C CYS A 77 12.90 -7.36 13.96
N ALA A 78 13.01 -7.69 12.68
CA ALA A 78 11.89 -7.70 11.73
C ALA A 78 10.78 -8.62 12.20
N GLU A 79 11.13 -9.85 12.60
CA GLU A 79 10.17 -10.83 13.09
C GLU A 79 9.52 -10.39 14.41
N THR A 80 10.31 -9.83 15.32
CA THR A 80 9.80 -9.37 16.62
C THR A 80 8.84 -8.18 16.45
N LEU A 81 9.18 -7.22 15.58
CA LEU A 81 8.31 -6.08 15.25
C LEU A 81 7.01 -6.54 14.58
N TYR A 82 7.11 -7.50 13.67
CA TYR A 82 5.95 -8.13 13.03
C TYR A 82 5.03 -8.79 14.06
N ARG A 83 5.58 -9.60 14.98
CA ARG A 83 4.80 -10.24 16.07
C ARG A 83 4.19 -9.22 17.05
N LYS A 84 4.85 -8.09 17.28
CA LYS A 84 4.32 -6.97 18.08
C LYS A 84 3.24 -6.16 17.35
N GLY A 85 3.01 -6.40 16.04
CA GLY A 85 2.03 -5.68 15.23
C GLY A 85 2.52 -4.31 14.72
N LEU A 86 3.80 -3.98 14.91
CA LEU A 86 4.41 -2.73 14.44
C LEU A 86 4.84 -2.88 12.97
N LEU A 87 3.85 -2.88 12.08
CA LEU A 87 4.06 -3.25 10.67
C LEU A 87 4.92 -2.24 9.89
N GLU A 88 4.77 -0.92 10.12
CA GLU A 88 5.61 0.10 9.45
C GLU A 88 7.11 -0.15 9.73
N ASP A 89 7.43 -0.43 10.99
CA ASP A 89 8.80 -0.70 11.44
C ASP A 89 9.30 -2.07 10.95
N ALA A 90 8.41 -3.07 10.90
CA ALA A 90 8.75 -4.39 10.36
C ALA A 90 9.08 -4.32 8.87
N VAL A 91 8.32 -3.55 8.07
CA VAL A 91 8.62 -3.31 6.65
C VAL A 91 10.02 -2.74 6.47
N MET A 92 10.38 -1.73 7.27
CA MET A 92 11.70 -1.12 7.22
C MET A 92 12.82 -2.13 7.51
N MET A 93 12.63 -3.01 8.49
CA MET A 93 13.61 -4.05 8.81
C MET A 93 13.69 -5.14 7.74
N TYR A 94 12.57 -5.58 7.18
CA TYR A 94 12.58 -6.55 6.08
C TYR A 94 13.20 -5.96 4.81
N ASP A 95 13.05 -4.67 4.56
CA ASP A 95 13.70 -3.98 3.44
C ASP A 95 15.22 -3.94 3.63
N LEU A 96 15.68 -3.65 4.85
CA LEU A 96 17.10 -3.74 5.22
C LEU A 96 17.66 -5.16 5.07
N ALA A 97 16.86 -6.18 5.38
CA ALA A 97 17.21 -7.59 5.18
C ALA A 97 17.05 -8.08 3.73
N ARG A 98 16.65 -7.21 2.80
CA ARG A 98 16.38 -7.53 1.38
C ARG A 98 15.33 -8.63 1.17
N ASN A 99 14.41 -8.78 2.12
CA ASN A 99 13.30 -9.73 2.00
C ASN A 99 12.12 -9.07 1.25
N HIS A 100 12.22 -9.06 -0.07
CA HIS A 100 11.26 -8.39 -0.96
C HIS A 100 9.83 -8.91 -0.77
N GLU A 101 9.65 -10.22 -0.57
CA GLU A 101 8.32 -10.82 -0.37
C GLU A 101 7.62 -10.28 0.88
N LYS A 102 8.32 -10.24 2.02
CA LYS A 102 7.75 -9.71 3.26
C LYS A 102 7.51 -8.21 3.21
N VAL A 103 8.40 -7.44 2.58
CA VAL A 103 8.20 -6.00 2.36
C VAL A 103 6.90 -5.76 1.60
N LEU A 104 6.73 -6.41 0.45
CA LEU A 104 5.59 -6.16 -0.43
C LEU A 104 4.28 -6.65 0.19
N SER A 105 4.26 -7.83 0.81
CA SER A 105 3.05 -8.37 1.46
C SER A 105 2.57 -7.51 2.64
N LEU A 106 3.49 -7.05 3.50
CA LEU A 106 3.16 -6.16 4.60
C LEU A 106 2.72 -4.79 4.10
N MET A 107 3.35 -4.27 3.05
CA MET A 107 2.92 -3.03 2.41
C MET A 107 1.53 -3.15 1.80
N CYS A 108 1.17 -4.27 1.15
CA CYS A 108 -0.19 -4.51 0.67
C CYS A 108 -1.19 -4.44 1.83
N THR A 109 -0.88 -5.12 2.93
CA THR A 109 -1.73 -5.13 4.14
C THR A 109 -1.95 -3.73 4.71
N LEU A 110 -0.89 -2.91 4.77
CA LEU A 110 -0.94 -1.54 5.25
C LEU A 110 -1.68 -0.60 4.29
N LEU A 111 -1.43 -0.71 2.98
CA LEU A 111 -2.04 0.14 1.96
C LEU A 111 -3.55 -0.09 1.86
N THR A 112 -4.00 -1.35 1.89
CA THR A 112 -5.44 -1.68 1.83
C THR A 112 -6.25 -1.00 2.94
N GLN A 113 -5.67 -0.80 4.13
CA GLN A 113 -6.36 -0.14 5.24
C GLN A 113 -6.60 1.36 5.01
N VAL A 114 -5.75 2.01 4.20
CA VAL A 114 -5.74 3.48 4.05
C VAL A 114 -6.05 3.96 2.64
N VAL A 115 -6.15 3.06 1.66
CA VAL A 115 -6.14 3.42 0.22
C VAL A 115 -7.22 4.43 -0.16
N SER A 116 -8.44 4.25 0.35
CA SER A 116 -9.61 5.07 0.03
C SER A 116 -9.72 6.36 0.87
N GLN A 117 -8.97 6.46 1.96
CA GLN A 117 -9.05 7.58 2.89
C GLN A 117 -8.45 8.86 2.31
N LYS A 118 -8.90 10.02 2.80
CA LYS A 118 -8.20 11.29 2.54
C LYS A 118 -6.94 11.35 3.40
N GLY A 119 -5.79 11.58 2.79
CA GLY A 119 -4.50 11.66 3.50
C GLY A 119 -4.05 13.10 3.71
N PRO A 120 -4.40 13.77 4.83
CA PRO A 120 -3.77 15.05 5.16
C PRO A 120 -2.26 14.86 5.39
N PRO A 121 -1.44 15.91 5.21
CA PRO A 121 0.00 15.83 5.44
C PRO A 121 0.28 15.37 6.88
N GLY A 122 1.19 14.40 7.02
CA GLY A 122 1.53 13.79 8.32
C GLY A 122 0.66 12.61 8.75
N SER A 123 -0.45 12.33 8.03
CA SER A 123 -1.26 11.12 8.28
C SER A 123 -0.50 9.83 8.00
N LEU A 124 -0.97 8.72 8.58
CA LEU A 124 -0.48 7.37 8.27
C LEU A 124 -0.48 7.11 6.77
N ARG A 125 -1.57 7.47 6.09
CA ARG A 125 -1.69 7.35 4.63
C ARG A 125 -0.57 8.08 3.88
N ALA A 126 -0.31 9.34 4.24
CA ALA A 126 0.73 10.14 3.60
C ALA A 126 2.14 9.52 3.79
N ARG A 127 2.43 9.01 4.99
CA ARG A 127 3.69 8.29 5.25
C ARG A 127 3.81 7.02 4.42
N LEU A 128 2.77 6.17 4.42
CA LEU A 128 2.74 4.93 3.66
C LEU A 128 2.87 5.17 2.16
N GLN A 129 2.30 6.25 1.65
CA GLN A 129 2.44 6.65 0.25
C GLN A 129 3.89 6.98 -0.12
N VAL A 130 4.59 7.74 0.73
CA VAL A 130 6.01 8.05 0.53
C VAL A 130 6.83 6.76 0.56
N THR A 131 6.63 5.92 1.57
CA THR A 131 7.32 4.63 1.68
C THR A 131 7.07 3.72 0.47
N ALA A 132 5.82 3.62 0.00
CA ALA A 132 5.48 2.83 -1.20
C ALA A 132 6.14 3.39 -2.46
N MET A 133 6.20 4.72 -2.61
CA MET A 133 6.88 5.36 -3.73
C MET A 133 8.40 5.08 -3.69
N ASP A 134 9.01 5.21 -2.52
CA ASP A 134 10.43 4.96 -2.30
C ASP A 134 10.79 3.49 -2.58
N ILE A 135 9.96 2.52 -2.16
CA ILE A 135 10.14 1.11 -2.49
C ILE A 135 9.99 0.88 -4.00
N SER A 136 8.93 1.43 -4.61
CA SER A 136 8.66 1.24 -6.05
C SER A 136 9.77 1.79 -6.95
N THR A 137 10.38 2.92 -6.56
CA THR A 137 11.49 3.51 -7.31
C THR A 137 12.76 2.69 -7.18
N ARG A 138 13.07 2.16 -5.99
CA ARG A 138 14.22 1.28 -5.79
C ARG A 138 14.07 -0.04 -6.51
N TYR A 139 12.90 -0.67 -6.43
CA TYR A 139 12.68 -2.02 -6.98
C TYR A 139 12.52 -2.04 -8.49
N LYS A 140 12.45 -0.88 -9.15
CA LYS A 140 12.32 -0.78 -10.61
C LYS A 140 13.50 -1.41 -11.37
N ASP A 141 14.71 -1.26 -10.84
CA ASP A 141 15.96 -1.68 -11.51
C ASP A 141 16.54 -2.98 -10.92
N ILE A 142 15.80 -3.65 -10.03
CA ILE A 142 16.27 -4.82 -9.28
C ILE A 142 15.40 -6.04 -9.60
N ALA A 143 16.01 -7.24 -9.61
CA ALA A 143 15.27 -8.49 -9.65
C ALA A 143 14.51 -8.73 -8.33
N ILE A 144 13.20 -8.51 -8.35
CA ILE A 144 12.34 -8.70 -7.19
C ILE A 144 12.22 -10.21 -6.88
N GLN A 145 12.48 -10.57 -5.62
CA GLN A 145 12.41 -11.96 -5.13
C GLN A 145 11.09 -12.13 -4.39
N ALA A 146 9.99 -12.18 -5.14
CA ALA A 146 8.65 -12.34 -4.60
C ALA A 146 7.73 -13.00 -5.64
N PRO A 147 6.65 -13.67 -5.21
CA PRO A 147 5.63 -14.17 -6.13
C PRO A 147 5.04 -13.04 -6.98
N SER A 148 4.81 -13.30 -8.28
CA SER A 148 4.27 -12.31 -9.21
C SER A 148 2.95 -11.70 -8.74
N GLU A 149 2.12 -12.46 -8.02
CA GLU A 149 0.84 -12.01 -7.48
C GLU A 149 0.99 -10.93 -6.40
N VAL A 150 1.99 -11.07 -5.52
CA VAL A 150 2.28 -10.09 -4.46
C VAL A 150 2.81 -8.80 -5.09
N VAL A 151 3.68 -8.94 -6.08
CA VAL A 151 4.24 -7.81 -6.83
C VAL A 151 3.13 -7.04 -7.54
N SER A 152 2.26 -7.73 -8.30
CA SER A 152 1.14 -7.08 -8.99
C SER A 152 0.19 -6.39 -8.04
N SER A 153 -0.08 -7.00 -6.88
CA SER A 153 -1.00 -6.44 -5.88
C SER A 153 -0.45 -5.16 -5.26
N PHE A 154 0.85 -5.13 -4.96
CA PHE A 154 1.51 -3.92 -4.45
C PHE A 154 1.43 -2.76 -5.44
N TYR A 155 1.79 -2.99 -6.71
CA TYR A 155 1.73 -1.93 -7.73
C TYR A 155 0.30 -1.47 -7.98
N THR A 156 -0.67 -2.39 -7.98
CA THR A 156 -2.09 -2.05 -8.09
C THR A 156 -2.55 -1.16 -6.93
N LEU A 157 -2.24 -1.52 -5.67
CA LEU A 157 -2.60 -0.71 -4.50
C LEU A 157 -1.90 0.65 -4.50
N ARG A 158 -0.64 0.71 -4.95
CA ARG A 158 0.10 1.96 -5.11
C ARG A 158 -0.56 2.86 -6.16
N ASP A 159 -1.00 2.31 -7.29
CA ASP A 159 -1.69 3.11 -8.32
C ASP A 159 -3.10 3.52 -7.87
N LEU A 160 -3.77 2.69 -7.07
CA LEU A 160 -5.02 3.08 -6.41
C LEU A 160 -4.84 4.26 -5.44
N MET A 161 -3.71 4.36 -4.73
CA MET A 161 -3.42 5.54 -3.92
C MET A 161 -3.41 6.83 -4.77
N VAL A 162 -2.76 6.77 -5.94
CA VAL A 162 -2.73 7.88 -6.90
C VAL A 162 -4.13 8.19 -7.43
N PHE A 163 -4.93 7.17 -7.74
CA PHE A 163 -6.32 7.34 -8.13
C PHE A 163 -7.15 8.06 -7.04
N PHE A 164 -7.07 7.62 -5.79
CA PHE A 164 -7.82 8.25 -4.71
C PHE A 164 -7.34 9.67 -4.41
N ASP A 165 -6.05 9.97 -4.58
CA ASP A 165 -5.56 11.36 -4.52
C ASP A 165 -6.19 12.22 -5.60
N GLN A 166 -6.22 11.74 -6.84
CA GLN A 166 -6.84 12.44 -7.96
C GLN A 166 -8.35 12.61 -7.74
N PHE A 167 -9.02 11.59 -7.21
CA PHE A 167 -10.44 11.64 -6.85
C PHE A 167 -10.73 12.70 -5.79
N HIS A 168 -9.96 12.70 -4.69
CA HIS A 168 -10.16 13.63 -3.58
C HIS A 168 -9.78 15.08 -3.94
N ASN A 169 -8.84 15.26 -4.87
CA ASN A 169 -8.46 16.56 -5.45
C ASN A 169 -9.35 17.01 -6.62
N GLU A 170 -10.46 16.31 -6.88
CA GLU A 170 -11.42 16.59 -7.95
C GLU A 170 -10.85 16.54 -9.39
N GLN A 171 -9.70 15.90 -9.58
CA GLN A 171 -9.04 15.69 -10.87
C GLN A 171 -9.64 14.50 -11.62
N TYR A 172 -10.93 14.59 -11.94
CA TYR A 172 -11.74 13.47 -12.44
C TYR A 172 -11.24 12.85 -13.76
N GLN A 173 -10.73 13.66 -14.69
CA GLN A 173 -10.22 13.13 -15.97
C GLN A 173 -8.97 12.28 -15.76
N SER A 174 -8.05 12.72 -14.91
CA SER A 174 -6.85 11.96 -14.56
C SER A 174 -7.22 10.68 -13.80
N ALA A 175 -8.15 10.78 -12.86
CA ALA A 175 -8.63 9.64 -12.08
C ALA A 175 -9.21 8.52 -12.97
N LEU A 176 -10.04 8.87 -13.96
CA LEU A 176 -10.60 7.89 -14.90
C LEU A 176 -9.52 7.24 -15.78
N ARG A 177 -8.49 7.99 -16.19
CA ARG A 177 -7.35 7.43 -16.94
C ARG A 177 -6.58 6.42 -16.10
N THR A 178 -6.26 6.77 -14.85
CA THR A 178 -5.58 5.86 -13.92
C THR A 178 -6.37 4.57 -13.71
N ILE A 179 -7.70 4.64 -13.60
CA ILE A 179 -8.56 3.44 -13.50
C ILE A 179 -8.59 2.63 -14.80
N ALA A 180 -8.67 3.29 -15.95
CA ALA A 180 -8.62 2.61 -17.25
C ALA A 180 -7.31 1.81 -17.41
N ASP A 181 -6.17 2.45 -17.05
CA ASP A 181 -4.84 1.84 -17.12
C ASP A 181 -4.66 0.69 -16.13
N SER A 182 -5.28 0.80 -14.94
CA SER A 182 -5.24 -0.25 -13.91
C SER A 182 -5.90 -1.55 -14.36
N LYS A 183 -6.77 -1.51 -15.38
CA LYS A 183 -7.48 -2.69 -15.90
C LYS A 183 -8.30 -3.44 -14.84
N MET A 184 -8.66 -2.78 -13.73
CA MET A 184 -9.42 -3.38 -12.64
C MET A 184 -10.92 -3.36 -12.87
N LEU A 185 -11.44 -2.31 -13.50
CA LEU A 185 -12.88 -2.10 -13.70
C LEU A 185 -13.24 -2.18 -15.19
N PRO A 186 -14.41 -2.75 -15.52
CA PRO A 186 -14.93 -2.72 -16.89
C PRO A 186 -15.49 -1.32 -17.17
N LEU A 187 -14.97 -0.66 -18.20
CA LEU A 187 -15.55 0.60 -18.71
C LEU A 187 -16.64 0.33 -19.77
N GLN A 188 -16.72 -0.90 -20.27
CA GLN A 188 -17.73 -1.34 -21.23
C GLN A 188 -18.42 -2.61 -20.73
N VAL A 189 -19.71 -2.75 -21.04
CA VAL A 189 -20.50 -3.92 -20.63
C VAL A 189 -19.91 -5.24 -21.15
N LYS A 190 -19.27 -5.22 -22.32
CA LYS A 190 -18.63 -6.40 -22.93
C LYS A 190 -17.43 -6.93 -22.14
N GLU A 191 -16.77 -6.07 -21.37
CA GLU A 191 -15.59 -6.44 -20.58
C GLU A 191 -15.97 -7.04 -19.22
N VAL A 192 -17.23 -6.96 -18.80
CA VAL A 192 -17.67 -7.34 -17.46
C VAL A 192 -17.27 -8.78 -17.11
N ASP A 193 -17.58 -9.75 -17.96
CA ASP A 193 -17.25 -11.16 -17.71
C ASP A 193 -15.74 -11.42 -17.65
N GLU A 194 -14.96 -10.74 -18.50
CA GLU A 194 -13.51 -10.83 -18.50
C GLU A 194 -12.91 -10.31 -17.18
N ARG A 195 -13.37 -9.13 -16.74
CA ARG A 195 -12.91 -8.53 -15.47
C ARG A 195 -13.33 -9.35 -14.26
N VAL A 196 -14.53 -9.93 -14.25
CA VAL A 196 -15.00 -10.80 -13.16
C VAL A 196 -14.12 -12.05 -13.05
N ASN A 197 -13.75 -12.64 -14.19
CA ASN A 197 -12.85 -13.79 -14.20
C ASN A 197 -11.43 -13.43 -13.78
N ALA A 198 -10.93 -12.26 -14.20
CA ALA A 198 -9.62 -11.75 -13.77
C ALA A 198 -9.59 -11.51 -12.25
N LEU A 199 -10.66 -10.97 -11.66
CA LEU A 199 -10.76 -10.71 -10.23
C LEU A 199 -10.63 -11.96 -9.36
N ARG A 200 -11.01 -13.15 -9.87
CA ARG A 200 -10.83 -14.42 -9.13
C ARG A 200 -9.35 -14.76 -8.88
N ARG A 201 -8.44 -14.18 -9.65
CA ARG A 201 -6.98 -14.37 -9.52
C ARG A 201 -6.30 -13.24 -8.77
N VAL A 202 -7.04 -12.20 -8.41
CA VAL A 202 -6.52 -11.02 -7.69
C VAL A 202 -6.43 -11.35 -6.20
N SER A 203 -5.44 -10.76 -5.52
CA SER A 203 -5.24 -10.97 -4.10
C SER A 203 -6.42 -10.43 -3.27
N PRO A 204 -6.69 -11.03 -2.10
CA PRO A 204 -7.80 -10.60 -1.24
C PRO A 204 -7.64 -9.15 -0.76
N GLU A 205 -6.40 -8.67 -0.60
CA GLU A 205 -6.09 -7.29 -0.20
C GLU A 205 -6.60 -6.28 -1.24
N VAL A 206 -6.41 -6.58 -2.53
CA VAL A 206 -6.90 -5.72 -3.63
C VAL A 206 -8.40 -5.86 -3.79
N ALA A 207 -8.94 -7.09 -3.72
CA ALA A 207 -10.39 -7.32 -3.79
C ALA A 207 -11.16 -6.59 -2.68
N GLY A 208 -10.58 -6.47 -1.48
CA GLY A 208 -11.14 -5.70 -0.37
C GLY A 208 -11.32 -4.21 -0.67
N THR A 209 -10.51 -3.64 -1.57
CA THR A 209 -10.59 -2.22 -1.95
C THR A 209 -11.59 -1.95 -3.07
N LEU A 210 -12.09 -3.00 -3.74
CA LEU A 210 -12.91 -2.87 -4.94
C LEU A 210 -14.20 -2.08 -4.71
N ALA A 211 -14.80 -2.20 -3.52
CA ALA A 211 -16.02 -1.47 -3.16
C ALA A 211 -15.83 0.03 -3.17
N ASP A 212 -14.73 0.49 -2.59
CA ASP A 212 -14.41 1.91 -2.54
C ASP A 212 -14.03 2.44 -3.93
N VAL A 213 -13.30 1.65 -4.70
CA VAL A 213 -12.90 2.00 -6.08
C VAL A 213 -14.10 2.12 -6.99
N LEU A 214 -15.05 1.17 -6.93
CA LEU A 214 -16.30 1.23 -7.68
C LEU A 214 -17.13 2.46 -7.30
N LEU A 215 -17.30 2.70 -6.01
CA LEU A 215 -18.08 3.84 -5.52
C LEU A 215 -17.45 5.18 -5.93
N ALA A 216 -16.12 5.30 -5.82
CA ALA A 216 -15.39 6.50 -6.24
C ALA A 216 -15.52 6.72 -7.75
N THR A 217 -15.33 5.67 -8.56
CA THR A 217 -15.46 5.75 -10.02
C THR A 217 -16.88 6.15 -10.43
N MET A 218 -17.90 5.53 -9.84
CA MET A 218 -19.30 5.88 -10.10
C MET A 218 -19.61 7.33 -9.69
N THR A 219 -19.05 7.79 -8.57
CA THR A 219 -19.19 9.18 -8.12
C THR A 219 -18.54 10.16 -9.11
N ILE A 220 -17.40 9.79 -9.70
CA ILE A 220 -16.74 10.59 -10.74
C ILE A 220 -17.65 10.72 -11.97
N LEU A 221 -18.17 9.58 -12.47
CA LEU A 221 -19.07 9.56 -13.62
C LEU A 221 -20.31 10.44 -13.35
N TYR A 222 -20.89 10.34 -12.15
CA TYR A 222 -22.06 11.13 -11.77
C TYR A 222 -21.78 12.63 -11.76
N ARG A 223 -20.65 13.04 -11.17
CA ARG A 223 -20.24 14.46 -11.17
C ARG A 223 -19.98 14.98 -12.58
N GLN A 224 -19.36 14.18 -13.44
CA GLN A 224 -19.15 14.56 -14.85
C GLN A 224 -20.48 14.68 -15.60
N TYR A 225 -21.40 13.75 -15.40
CA TYR A 225 -22.75 13.78 -15.98
C TYR A 225 -23.50 15.05 -15.56
N GLN A 226 -23.48 15.39 -14.26
CA GLN A 226 -24.11 16.61 -13.75
C GLN A 226 -23.51 17.88 -14.37
N LYS A 227 -22.18 17.98 -14.43
CA LYS A 227 -21.48 19.12 -15.04
C LYS A 227 -21.84 19.26 -16.52
N LEU A 228 -21.86 18.16 -17.26
CA LEU A 228 -22.26 18.16 -18.67
C LEU A 228 -23.73 18.53 -18.84
N ARG A 229 -24.62 18.20 -17.90
CA ARG A 229 -26.04 18.57 -17.94
C ARG A 229 -26.29 20.06 -17.61
N SER A 230 -25.44 20.71 -16.81
CA SER A 230 -25.61 22.12 -16.42
C SER A 230 -25.10 23.15 -17.42
N VAL A 231 -24.30 22.76 -18.42
CA VAL A 231 -23.70 23.69 -19.41
C VAL A 231 -24.61 23.86 -20.64
N GLU A 232 -24.92 25.10 -21.05
CA GLU A 232 -25.53 25.47 -22.35
C GLU A 232 -24.73 26.57 -23.07
N PRO A 233 -24.76 26.72 -24.41
CA PRO A 233 -24.96 25.76 -25.49
C PRO A 233 -23.67 25.57 -26.34
N GLY A 234 -23.25 24.32 -26.54
CA GLY A 234 -22.30 23.89 -27.58
C GLY A 234 -22.95 22.86 -28.50
N ASP A 235 -22.16 22.10 -29.27
CA ASP A 235 -22.65 21.02 -30.14
C ASP A 235 -23.50 19.99 -29.39
N LYS A 236 -24.82 20.08 -29.55
CA LYS A 236 -25.81 19.24 -28.87
C LYS A 236 -25.56 17.74 -29.12
N ILE A 237 -25.12 17.39 -30.34
CA ILE A 237 -24.87 16.02 -30.77
C ILE A 237 -23.68 15.41 -30.02
N ALA A 238 -22.56 16.12 -29.93
CA ALA A 238 -21.37 15.64 -29.23
C ALA A 238 -21.64 15.49 -27.71
N ARG A 239 -22.45 16.39 -27.15
CA ARG A 239 -22.86 16.33 -25.75
C ARG A 239 -23.76 15.12 -25.47
N GLU A 240 -24.74 14.86 -26.32
CA GLU A 240 -25.62 13.69 -26.17
C GLU A 240 -24.83 12.38 -26.25
N GLN A 241 -23.85 12.29 -27.15
CA GLN A 241 -22.93 11.15 -27.22
C GLN A 241 -22.12 10.98 -25.93
N GLN A 242 -21.51 12.05 -25.40
CA GLN A 242 -20.77 11.98 -24.14
C GLN A 242 -21.63 11.59 -22.95
N LEU A 243 -22.88 12.08 -22.88
CA LEU A 243 -23.82 11.67 -21.83
C LEU A 243 -24.22 10.19 -21.97
N HIS A 244 -24.38 9.71 -23.21
CA HIS A 244 -24.62 8.30 -23.48
C HIS A 244 -23.45 7.42 -23.04
N ASP A 245 -22.22 7.81 -23.38
CA ASP A 245 -21.00 7.07 -22.99
C ASP A 245 -20.86 6.96 -21.46
N LEU A 246 -21.13 8.04 -20.73
CA LEU A 246 -21.09 8.03 -19.26
C LEU A 246 -22.17 7.11 -18.65
N ARG A 247 -23.36 7.06 -19.26
CA ARG A 247 -24.44 6.14 -18.84
C ARG A 247 -24.08 4.69 -19.13
N GLU A 248 -23.45 4.41 -20.27
CA GLU A 248 -22.98 3.06 -20.59
C GLU A 248 -21.89 2.59 -19.63
N GLN A 249 -20.94 3.46 -19.29
CA GLN A 249 -19.91 3.17 -18.29
C GLN A 249 -20.52 2.89 -16.92
N ALA A 250 -21.47 3.73 -16.48
CA ALA A 250 -22.21 3.53 -15.24
C ALA A 250 -22.92 2.16 -15.20
N ARG A 251 -23.61 1.80 -16.28
CA ARG A 251 -24.27 0.49 -16.42
C ARG A 251 -23.28 -0.68 -16.40
N ALA A 252 -22.11 -0.52 -17.01
CA ALA A 252 -21.06 -1.53 -16.95
C ALA A 252 -20.59 -1.77 -15.52
N LEU A 253 -20.42 -0.69 -14.72
CA LEU A 253 -20.02 -0.79 -13.32
C LEU A 253 -21.09 -1.44 -12.43
N THR A 254 -22.38 -1.12 -12.64
CA THR A 254 -23.46 -1.73 -11.85
C THR A 254 -23.69 -3.19 -12.22
N SER A 255 -23.63 -3.53 -13.51
CA SER A 255 -23.66 -4.92 -13.99
C SER A 255 -22.48 -5.70 -13.40
N PHE A 256 -21.27 -5.14 -13.43
CA PHE A 256 -20.09 -5.74 -12.83
C PHE A 256 -20.30 -6.02 -11.34
N ALA A 257 -20.72 -5.03 -10.56
CA ALA A 257 -20.98 -5.18 -9.13
C ALA A 257 -22.03 -6.27 -8.81
N GLY A 258 -23.04 -6.45 -9.68
CA GLY A 258 -24.05 -7.50 -9.54
C GLY A 258 -23.57 -8.91 -9.87
N THR A 259 -22.56 -9.04 -10.74
CA THR A 259 -21.97 -10.33 -11.18
C THR A 259 -20.81 -10.82 -10.32
N LEU A 260 -20.40 -10.05 -9.31
CA LEU A 260 -19.28 -10.42 -8.45
C LEU A 260 -19.54 -11.73 -7.68
N PRO A 261 -18.52 -12.59 -7.51
CA PRO A 261 -18.66 -13.87 -6.83
C PRO A 261 -18.88 -13.74 -5.31
N TYR A 262 -18.66 -12.55 -4.74
CA TYR A 262 -18.92 -12.22 -3.36
C TYR A 262 -19.89 -11.04 -3.27
N ARG A 263 -20.65 -10.98 -2.17
CA ARG A 263 -21.58 -9.88 -1.94
C ARG A 263 -20.83 -8.65 -1.44
N MET A 264 -20.92 -7.59 -2.24
CA MET A 264 -20.52 -6.25 -1.83
C MET A 264 -21.39 -5.75 -0.67
N PRO A 265 -20.91 -4.79 0.13
CA PRO A 265 -21.74 -4.17 1.16
C PRO A 265 -23.05 -3.62 0.57
N ASN A 266 -24.18 -3.93 1.21
CA ASN A 266 -25.51 -3.56 0.71
C ASN A 266 -25.65 -2.04 0.45
N GLU A 267 -24.98 -1.23 1.26
CA GLU A 267 -24.97 0.23 1.10
C GLU A 267 -24.27 0.66 -0.19
N THR A 268 -23.13 0.04 -0.54
CA THR A 268 -22.40 0.31 -1.78
C THR A 268 -23.25 -0.01 -3.00
N ASN A 269 -23.86 -1.19 -3.04
CA ASN A 269 -24.75 -1.58 -4.14
C ASN A 269 -25.95 -0.63 -4.28
N SER A 270 -26.57 -0.24 -3.17
CA SER A 270 -27.70 0.70 -3.17
C SER A 270 -27.30 2.06 -3.74
N LYS A 271 -26.13 2.59 -3.34
CA LYS A 271 -25.60 3.86 -3.85
C LYS A 271 -25.24 3.81 -5.33
N LEU A 272 -24.65 2.70 -5.79
CA LEU A 272 -24.31 2.52 -7.20
C LEU A 272 -25.57 2.55 -8.08
N VAL A 273 -26.60 1.78 -7.71
CA VAL A 273 -27.87 1.74 -8.44
C VAL A 273 -28.58 3.10 -8.38
N GLN A 274 -28.59 3.77 -7.22
CA GLN A 274 -29.20 5.10 -7.10
C GLN A 274 -28.52 6.13 -8.03
N MET A 275 -27.20 6.14 -8.10
CA MET A 275 -26.47 7.04 -8.99
C MET A 275 -26.70 6.72 -10.47
N GLU A 276 -26.82 5.44 -10.84
CA GLU A 276 -27.16 5.03 -12.21
C GLU A 276 -28.55 5.53 -12.62
N ILE A 277 -29.56 5.34 -11.75
CA ILE A 277 -30.93 5.80 -12.01
C ILE A 277 -30.98 7.32 -12.18
N LEU A 278 -30.22 8.08 -11.39
CA LEU A 278 -30.16 9.55 -11.51
C LEU A 278 -29.48 10.04 -12.80
N MET A 279 -28.74 9.16 -13.50
CA MET A 279 -28.19 9.46 -14.82
C MET A 279 -29.16 9.17 -15.95
N HIS A 280 -30.21 8.37 -15.74
CA HIS A 280 -31.22 8.08 -16.77
C HIS A 280 -32.23 9.23 -16.89
#